data_AF-A0A6H3NKM0-F1
#
_entry.id   AF-A0A6H3NKM0-F1
#
_cell.length_a   1.000
_cell.length_b   1.000
_cell.length_c   1.000
_cell.angle_alpha   90.00
_cell.angle_beta   90.00
_cell.angle_gamma   90.00
#
_symmetry.space_group_name_H-M   'P 1'
#
loop_
_entity.id
_entity.type
_entity.pdbx_description
1 polymer ?
#
loop_
_entity_poly.entity_id
_entity_poly.type
_entity_poly.pdbx_seq_one_letter_code
_entity_poly.pdbx_strand_id
1 'polypeptide(L)' 'MKSMKPIRFVLFLSLFFVGCGTISRGCAKYFGYDEVCVDGVKYIQFTSGASVKYNPNGTVATCR' A
#
# COMPACT_ATOMS: atom_id res chain seq x y z
N MET A 1 -20.27 -30.96 -13.00
CA MET A 1 -19.60 -30.06 -12.05
C MET A 1 -19.00 -30.87 -10.92
N LYS A 2 -17.66 -30.93 -10.80
CA LYS A 2 -16.97 -31.68 -9.74
C LYS A 2 -17.07 -30.86 -8.44
N SER A 3 -17.64 -31.45 -7.39
CA SER A 3 -17.78 -30.81 -6.07
C SER A 3 -16.41 -30.35 -5.55
N MET A 4 -16.23 -29.04 -5.45
CA MET A 4 -14.98 -28.42 -5.02
C MET A 4 -14.91 -28.52 -3.49
N LYS A 5 -13.97 -29.36 -2.99
CA LYS A 5 -13.81 -29.60 -1.54
C LYS A 5 -13.65 -28.25 -0.80
N PRO A 6 -14.38 -28.01 0.31
CA PRO A 6 -14.42 -26.71 1.00
C PRO A 6 -13.02 -26.25 1.44
N ILE A 7 -12.12 -27.18 1.73
CA ILE A 7 -10.74 -26.91 2.09
C ILE A 7 -9.95 -26.17 0.99
N ARG A 8 -10.24 -26.42 -0.29
CA ARG A 8 -9.59 -25.72 -1.41
C ARG A 8 -10.09 -24.28 -1.52
N PHE A 9 -11.37 -24.07 -1.23
CA PHE A 9 -11.97 -22.74 -1.24
C PHE A 9 -11.40 -21.86 -0.11
N VAL A 10 -11.27 -22.42 1.10
CA VAL A 10 -10.64 -21.75 2.25
C VAL A 10 -9.19 -21.37 1.97
N LEU A 11 -8.42 -22.28 1.36
CA LEU A 11 -7.02 -22.02 1.01
C LEU A 11 -6.90 -20.89 -0.01
N PHE A 12 -7.77 -20.86 -1.02
CA PHE A 12 -7.81 -19.80 -2.01
C PHE A 12 -8.16 -18.44 -1.39
N LEU A 13 -9.09 -18.41 -0.42
CA LEU A 13 -9.49 -17.19 0.27
C LEU A 13 -8.38 -16.62 1.17
N SER A 14 -7.60 -17.48 1.82
CA SER A 14 -6.51 -17.05 2.70
C SER A 14 -5.39 -16.31 1.96
N LEU A 15 -5.15 -16.62 0.68
CA LEU A 15 -4.14 -15.95 -0.15
C LEU A 15 -4.47 -14.47 -0.41
N PHE A 16 -5.76 -14.09 -0.40
CA PHE A 16 -6.17 -12.69 -0.56
C PHE A 16 -5.91 -11.85 0.69
N PHE A 17 -5.92 -12.45 1.89
CA PHE A 17 -5.67 -11.72 3.14
C PHE A 17 -4.19 -11.37 3.37
N VAL A 18 -3.25 -12.13 2.80
CA VAL A 18 -1.80 -11.87 2.94
C VAL A 18 -1.34 -10.68 2.05
N GLY A 19 -2.21 -10.17 1.17
CA GLY A 19 -1.89 -9.08 0.23
C GLY A 19 -2.01 -7.64 0.79
N CYS A 20 -2.55 -7.47 2.01
CA CYS A 20 -2.75 -6.15 2.59
C CYS A 20 -1.42 -5.57 3.09
N GLY A 21 -0.63 -5.00 2.19
CA GLY A 21 0.66 -4.34 2.49
C GLY A 21 1.76 -4.62 1.48
N THR A 22 1.69 -5.74 0.76
CA THR A 22 2.56 -6.00 -0.40
C THR A 22 2.17 -5.14 -1.60
N ILE A 23 0.89 -4.80 -1.72
CA ILE A 23 0.37 -3.95 -2.79
C ILE A 23 0.93 -2.52 -2.69
N SER A 24 0.96 -1.90 -1.50
CA SER A 24 1.51 -0.56 -1.29
C SER A 24 2.99 -0.49 -1.69
N ARG A 25 3.77 -1.51 -1.30
CA ARG A 25 5.18 -1.66 -1.70
C ARG A 25 5.35 -1.94 -3.20
N GLY A 26 4.44 -2.72 -3.80
CA GLY A 26 4.42 -3.01 -5.23
C GLY A 26 4.11 -1.78 -6.07
N CYS A 27 3.15 -0.96 -5.65
CA CYS A 27 2.80 0.31 -6.25
C CYS A 27 3.97 1.29 -6.15
N ALA A 28 4.60 1.44 -4.98
CA ALA A 28 5.81 2.26 -4.83
C ALA A 28 6.96 1.82 -5.75
N LYS A 29 7.11 0.50 -5.99
CA LYS A 29 8.12 -0.03 -6.92
C LYS A 29 7.85 0.33 -8.38
N TYR A 30 6.58 0.42 -8.78
CA TYR A 30 6.21 0.68 -10.17
C TYR A 30 6.05 2.18 -10.49
N PHE A 31 5.52 2.97 -9.55
CA PHE A 31 5.29 4.40 -9.69
C PHE A 31 6.42 5.28 -9.14
N GLY A 32 7.44 4.67 -8.53
CA GLY A 32 8.63 5.35 -7.97
C GLY A 32 8.45 5.77 -6.52
N TYR A 33 7.23 6.07 -6.09
CA TYR A 33 6.87 6.33 -4.70
C TYR A 33 5.36 6.11 -4.49
N ASP A 34 4.96 5.98 -3.22
CA ASP A 34 3.57 5.96 -2.77
C ASP A 34 3.30 7.13 -1.82
N GLU A 35 2.11 7.71 -1.83
CA GLU A 35 1.73 8.81 -0.95
C GLU A 35 0.86 8.30 0.19
N VAL A 36 1.33 8.47 1.43
CA VAL A 36 0.64 7.98 2.63
C VAL A 36 0.32 9.16 3.53
N CYS A 37 -0.92 9.24 4.00
CA CYS A 37 -1.33 10.20 5.01
C CYS A 37 -1.11 9.60 6.41
N VAL A 38 -0.28 10.25 7.23
CA VAL A 38 -0.05 9.87 8.63
C VAL A 38 -0.15 11.13 9.48
N ASP A 39 -1.03 11.12 10.49
CA ASP A 39 -1.23 12.23 11.43
C ASP A 39 -1.44 13.60 10.76
N GLY A 40 -2.18 13.62 9.65
CA GLY A 40 -2.48 14.84 8.89
C GLY A 40 -1.34 15.33 7.99
N VAL A 41 -0.22 14.60 7.92
CA VAL A 41 0.94 14.91 7.07
C VAL A 41 1.04 13.92 5.91
N LYS A 42 1.30 14.42 4.70
CA LYS A 42 1.57 13.57 3.53
C LYS A 42 3.03 13.15 3.53
N TYR A 43 3.24 11.84 3.58
CA TYR A 43 4.52 11.19 3.41
C TYR A 43 4.64 10.58 2.02
N ILE A 44 5.85 10.61 1.49
CA ILE A 44 6.27 9.93 0.28
C ILE A 44 7.06 8.69 0.71
N GLN A 45 6.48 7.52 0.46
CA GLN A 45 7.07 6.23 0.76
C GLN A 45 7.76 5.68 -0.49
N PHE A 46 9.08 5.53 -0.43
CA PHE A 46 9.85 4.88 -1.49
C PHE A 46 9.91 3.37 -1.26
N THR A 47 10.47 2.63 -2.22
CA THR A 47 10.79 1.20 -2.06
C THR A 47 11.69 0.94 -0.85
N SER A 48 12.57 1.89 -0.52
CA SER A 48 13.37 1.92 0.71
C SER A 48 13.40 3.34 1.28
N GLY A 49 12.83 3.54 2.47
CA GLY A 49 12.80 4.83 3.16
C GLY A 49 11.55 5.67 2.87
N ALA A 50 11.39 6.74 3.65
CA ALA A 50 10.26 7.65 3.56
C ALA A 50 10.74 9.09 3.74
N SER A 51 10.04 10.04 3.13
CA SER A 51 10.26 11.47 3.31
C SER A 51 8.93 12.20 3.43
N VAL A 52 8.95 13.41 4.00
CA VAL A 52 7.76 14.26 4.06
C VAL A 52 7.56 14.92 2.70
N LYS A 53 6.31 15.00 2.22
CA LYS A 53 5.99 15.74 1.00
C LYS A 53 6.03 17.24 1.31
N TYR A 54 6.74 18.01 0.49
CA TYR A 54 6.75 19.46 0.57
C TYR A 54 5.90 20.07 -0.56
N ASN A 55 5.22 21.16 -0.25
CA ASN A 55 4.57 22.04 -1.23
C ASN A 55 5.64 22.88 -1.96
N PRO A 56 5.34 23.46 -3.14
CA PRO A 56 6.29 24.29 -3.88
C PRO A 56 6.82 25.51 -3.09
N ASN A 57 6.08 25.95 -2.07
CA ASN A 57 6.47 27.04 -1.17
C ASN A 57 7.36 26.57 0.00
N GLY A 58 7.80 25.32 0.03
CA GLY A 58 8.65 24.75 1.08
C GLY A 58 7.93 24.34 2.35
N THR A 59 6.60 24.50 2.44
CA THR A 59 5.82 24.01 3.59
C THR A 59 5.53 22.52 3.49
N VAL A 60 5.31 21.85 4.62
CA VAL A 60 4.90 20.44 4.64
C VAL A 60 3.49 20.30 4.06
N ALA A 61 3.31 19.36 3.13
CA ALA A 61 2.01 19.04 2.56
C ALA A 61 1.18 18.23 3.56
N THR A 62 -0.06 18.66 3.79
CA THR A 62 -0.99 18.04 4.73
C THR A 62 -2.11 17.28 4.01
N CYS A 63 -2.76 16.39 4.75
CA CYS A 63 -3.94 15.63 4.32
C CYS A 63 -5.08 15.83 5.31
N ARG A 64 -6.31 15.62 4.83
CA ARG A 64 -7.55 15.71 5.62
C ARG A 64 -8.07 14.33 5.94
#